data_AF-A0A1V4IJY8-F1
#
_entry.id   AF-A0A1V4IJY8-F1
#
_cell.length_a   1.000
_cell.length_b   1.000
_cell.length_c   1.000
_cell.angle_alpha   90.00
_cell.angle_beta   90.00
_cell.angle_gamma   90.00
#
_symmetry.space_group_name_H-M   'P 1'
#
loop_
_entity.id
_entity.type
_entity.pdbx_description
1 polymer ?
#
loop_
_entity_poly.entity_id
_entity_poly.type
_entity_poly.pdbx_seq_one_letter_code
_entity_poly.pdbx_strand_id
1 'polypeptide(L)'
;MIILLVVALNEFHDDGNIDIGSSMQTAFKVISECLKEMDGYEFDLEERRHREEQIFSNEWWKDPNIGDAGLAGFKLWLPIRKI
;
A
#
# COMPACT_ATOMS: atom_id res chain seq x y z
N MET A 1 7.03 12.78 -11.13
CA MET A 1 7.81 11.58 -10.78
C MET A 1 6.87 10.62 -10.04
N ILE A 2 7.22 9.34 -9.94
CA ILE A 2 6.38 8.34 -9.24
C ILE A 2 7.28 7.61 -8.26
N ILE A 3 6.80 7.39 -7.04
CA ILE A 3 7.41 6.46 -6.08
C ILE A 3 6.60 5.17 -6.07
N LEU A 4 7.31 4.03 -6.08
CA LEU A 4 6.73 2.72 -5.85
C LEU A 4 6.84 2.39 -4.35
N LEU A 5 5.71 2.11 -3.71
CA LEU A 5 5.61 1.60 -2.36
C LEU A 5 5.09 0.15 -2.42
N VAL A 6 5.75 -0.76 -1.72
CA VAL A 6 5.30 -2.15 -1.56
C VAL A 6 4.81 -2.31 -0.13
N VAL A 7 3.54 -2.69 0.01
CA VAL A 7 2.87 -2.86 1.30
C VAL A 7 2.67 -4.34 1.55
N ALA A 8 3.22 -4.84 2.66
CA ALA A 8 2.89 -6.15 3.19
C ALA A 8 1.77 -6.00 4.22
N LEU A 9 0.76 -6.89 4.16
CA LEU A 9 -0.32 -6.91 5.14
C LEU A 9 0.08 -7.78 6.33
N ASN A 10 0.53 -7.12 7.39
CA ASN A 10 1.09 -7.76 8.58
C ASN A 10 0.44 -7.29 9.89
N GLU A 11 -0.60 -6.47 9.80
CA GLU A 11 -1.41 -6.10 10.95
C GLU A 11 -2.69 -6.93 10.95
N PHE A 12 -3.09 -7.38 12.15
CA PHE A 12 -4.20 -8.31 12.35
C PHE A 12 -5.07 -7.83 13.51
N HIS A 13 -6.37 -8.04 13.38
CA HIS A 13 -7.32 -7.89 14.48
C HIS A 13 -7.14 -9.02 15.51
N ASP A 14 -7.76 -8.86 16.68
CA ASP A 14 -7.68 -9.84 17.78
C ASP A 14 -8.25 -11.23 17.42
N ASP A 15 -9.11 -11.29 16.40
CA ASP A 15 -9.68 -12.53 15.86
C ASP A 15 -8.79 -13.24 14.82
N GLY A 16 -7.62 -12.66 14.52
CA GLY A 16 -6.66 -13.18 13.55
C GLY A 16 -6.94 -12.80 12.09
N ASN A 17 -7.99 -12.01 11.82
CA ASN A 17 -8.25 -11.47 10.48
C ASN A 17 -7.29 -10.31 10.16
N ILE A 18 -6.94 -10.17 8.90
CA ILE A 18 -6.06 -9.10 8.42
C ILE A 18 -6.73 -7.74 8.65
N ASP A 19 -6.01 -6.82 9.30
CA ASP A 19 -6.37 -5.41 9.37
C ASP A 19 -5.68 -4.65 8.24
N ILE A 20 -6.38 -4.59 7.11
CA ILE A 20 -5.91 -3.88 5.91
C ILE A 20 -5.76 -2.38 6.20
N GLY A 21 -6.70 -1.81 6.95
CA GLY A 21 -6.74 -0.39 7.23
C GLY A 21 -5.50 0.07 7.99
N SER A 22 -5.18 -0.62 9.07
CA SER A 22 -4.02 -0.28 9.91
C SER A 22 -2.69 -0.55 9.19
N SER A 23 -2.58 -1.68 8.45
CA SER A 23 -1.42 -1.97 7.58
C SER A 23 -1.16 -0.85 6.56
N MET A 24 -2.21 -0.33 5.92
CA MET A 24 -2.12 0.75 4.94
C MET A 24 -1.78 2.10 5.56
N GLN A 25 -2.31 2.40 6.76
CA GLN A 25 -1.96 3.61 7.49
C GLN A 25 -0.48 3.62 7.87
N THR A 26 0.03 2.49 8.37
CA THR A 26 1.45 2.34 8.70
C THR A 26 2.33 2.53 7.47
N ALA A 27 1.98 1.91 6.34
CA ALA A 27 2.70 2.12 5.08
C ALA A 27 2.67 3.58 4.61
N PHE A 28 1.51 4.25 4.70
CA PHE A 28 1.36 5.65 4.32
C PHE A 28 2.18 6.59 5.22
N LYS A 29 2.27 6.29 6.51
CA LYS A 29 3.12 7.04 7.46
C LYS A 29 4.58 6.95 7.06
N VAL A 30 5.09 5.74 6.81
CA VAL A 30 6.49 5.52 6.42
C VAL A 30 6.83 6.30 5.15
N ILE A 31 6.00 6.21 4.10
CA ILE A 31 6.29 6.93 2.86
C ILE A 31 6.20 8.45 3.03
N SER A 32 5.30 8.94 3.89
CA SER A 32 5.19 10.36 4.20
C SER A 32 6.44 10.88 4.92
N GLU A 33 7.03 10.08 5.80
CA GLU A 33 8.30 10.39 6.47
C GLU A 33 9.45 10.38 5.46
N CYS A 34 9.54 9.37 4.59
CA CYS A 34 10.54 9.35 3.51
C CYS A 34 10.42 10.57 2.58
N LEU A 35 9.21 10.98 2.22
CA LEU A 35 9.02 12.13 1.34
C LEU A 35 9.49 13.45 2.00
N LYS A 36 9.31 13.59 3.32
CA LYS A 36 9.84 14.73 4.07
C LYS A 36 11.37 14.78 4.07
N GLU A 37 12.03 13.63 4.05
CA GLU A 37 13.51 13.54 3.94
C GLU A 37 14.00 13.83 2.51
N MET A 38 13.17 13.57 1.49
CA MET A 38 13.43 13.89 0.10
C MET A 38 13.15 15.38 -0.21
N ASP A 39 13.82 16.28 0.50
CA ASP A 39 13.64 17.74 0.43
C ASP A 39 13.34 18.27 -0.99
N GLY A 40 12.36 19.17 -1.09
CA GLY A 40 11.90 19.75 -2.34
C GLY A 40 10.93 18.89 -3.17
N TYR A 41 10.35 17.83 -2.61
CA TYR A 41 9.28 17.05 -3.25
C TYR A 41 8.03 16.95 -2.39
N GLU A 42 6.87 16.89 -3.04
CA GLU A 42 5.58 16.67 -2.40
C GLU A 42 4.67 15.74 -3.22
N PHE A 43 3.63 15.22 -2.56
CA PHE A 43 2.64 14.38 -3.23
C PHE A 43 1.85 15.20 -4.26
N ASP A 44 1.61 14.59 -5.42
CA ASP A 44 0.92 15.19 -6.56
C ASP A 44 -0.40 14.44 -6.82
N LEU A 45 -1.21 14.31 -5.76
CA LEU A 45 -2.43 13.49 -5.79
C LEU A 45 -3.65 14.24 -6.36
N GLU A 46 -3.58 15.57 -6.46
CA GLU A 46 -4.66 16.39 -7.03
C GLU A 46 -4.66 16.35 -8.56
N GLU A 47 -3.48 16.49 -9.19
CA GLU A 47 -3.37 16.52 -10.65
C GLU A 47 -3.15 15.13 -11.26
N ARG A 48 -2.58 14.18 -10.49
CA ARG A 48 -2.25 12.84 -10.98
C ARG A 48 -2.88 11.74 -10.14
N ARG A 49 -3.34 10.71 -10.84
CA ARG A 49 -3.89 9.52 -10.19
C ARG A 49 -2.77 8.63 -9.66
N HIS A 50 -2.94 8.15 -8.44
CA HIS A 50 -2.16 7.00 -7.98
C HIS A 50 -2.66 5.71 -8.66
N ARG A 51 -1.83 4.67 -8.61
CA ARG A 51 -2.25 3.32 -8.98
C ARG A 51 -2.02 2.36 -7.84
N GLU A 52 -2.90 1.38 -7.75
CA GLU A 52 -2.82 0.28 -6.81
C GLU A 52 -2.86 -1.04 -7.60
N GLU A 53 -1.99 -1.97 -7.21
CA GLU A 53 -2.02 -3.37 -7.65
C GLU A 53 -2.14 -4.25 -6.41
N GLN A 54 -3.18 -5.07 -6.37
CA GLN A 54 -3.39 -6.08 -5.34
C GLN A 54 -2.48 -7.28 -5.60
N ILE A 55 -1.78 -7.72 -4.57
CA ILE A 55 -0.93 -8.90 -4.60
C ILE A 55 -1.67 -10.02 -3.87
N PHE A 56 -2.06 -11.06 -4.61
CA PHE A 56 -2.69 -12.25 -4.06
C PHE A 56 -1.68 -13.38 -3.84
N SER A 57 -1.89 -14.17 -2.80
CA SER A 57 -1.13 -15.38 -2.51
C SER A 57 -1.41 -16.48 -3.55
N ASN A 58 -0.55 -17.51 -3.59
CA ASN A 58 -0.75 -18.65 -4.49
C ASN A 58 -2.00 -19.46 -4.13
N GLU A 59 -2.39 -19.43 -2.85
CA GLU A 59 -3.57 -20.09 -2.29
C GLU A 59 -4.85 -19.50 -2.85
N TRP A 60 -4.91 -18.17 -3.05
CA TRP A 60 -6.07 -17.49 -3.63
C TRP A 60 -6.41 -18.00 -5.04
N TRP A 61 -5.38 -18.31 -5.83
CA TRP A 61 -5.56 -18.87 -7.18
C TRP A 61 -6.03 -20.33 -7.18
N LYS A 62 -5.90 -21.04 -6.05
CA LYS A 62 -6.35 -22.43 -5.88
C LYS A 62 -7.76 -22.51 -5.30
N ASP A 63 -8.10 -21.58 -4.41
CA ASP A 63 -9.44 -21.45 -3.83
C ASP A 63 -9.85 -19.97 -3.74
N PRO A 64 -10.62 -19.46 -4.71
CA PRO A 64 -11.07 -18.07 -4.69
C PRO A 64 -12.08 -17.76 -3.57
N ASN A 65 -12.58 -18.78 -2.84
CA ASN A 65 -13.50 -18.55 -1.72
C ASN A 65 -12.81 -18.08 -0.44
N ILE A 66 -11.47 -18.12 -0.37
CA ILE A 66 -10.73 -17.61 0.80
C ILE A 66 -10.80 -16.09 0.93
N GLY A 67 -11.23 -15.38 -0.13
CA GLY A 67 -11.45 -13.94 -0.10
C GLY A 67 -10.20 -13.16 0.30
N ASP A 68 -10.38 -12.19 1.20
CA ASP A 68 -9.33 -11.28 1.65
C ASP A 68 -8.19 -11.99 2.43
N ALA A 69 -8.42 -13.20 2.95
CA ALA A 69 -7.36 -14.00 3.56
C ALA A 69 -6.27 -14.43 2.55
N GLY A 70 -6.58 -14.40 1.26
CA GLY A 70 -5.60 -14.60 0.19
C GLY A 70 -4.89 -13.33 -0.27
N LEU A 71 -5.23 -12.17 0.27
CA LEU A 71 -4.56 -10.91 -0.06
C LEU A 71 -3.25 -10.80 0.73
N ALA A 72 -2.13 -10.76 0.01
CA ALA A 72 -0.80 -10.74 0.61
C ALA A 72 -0.25 -9.30 0.77
N GLY A 73 -0.74 -8.35 -0.04
CA GLY A 73 -0.16 -7.02 -0.08
C GLY A 73 -0.66 -6.16 -1.22
N PHE A 74 -0.02 -4.99 -1.35
CA PHE A 74 -0.28 -4.03 -2.40
C PHE A 74 1.02 -3.46 -2.98
N LYS A 75 0.99 -3.08 -4.25
CA LYS A 75 1.94 -2.11 -4.81
C LYS A 75 1.20 -0.81 -5.09
N LEU A 76 1.76 0.29 -4.61
CA LEU A 76 1.23 1.62 -4.79
C LEU A 76 2.22 2.46 -5.59
N TRP A 77 1.73 3.09 -6.65
CA TRP A 77 2.48 4.08 -7.42
C TRP A 77 1.92 5.45 -7.08
N LEU A 78 2.68 6.19 -6.27
CA LEU A 78 2.28 7.50 -5.77
C LEU A 78 2.96 8.58 -6.60
N PRO A 79 2.19 9.48 -7.25
CA PRO A 79 2.75 10.60 -7.96
C PRO A 79 3.33 11.62 -6.98
N ILE A 80 4.51 12.12 -7.31
CA ILE A 80 5.17 13.22 -6.60
C ILE A 80 5.64 14.28 -7.60
N ARG A 81 5.66 15.52 -7.16
CA ARG A 81 6.19 16.66 -7.92
C ARG A 81 7.24 17.40 -7.11
N LYS A 82 8.13 18.09 -7.83
CA LYS A 82 9.08 19.00 -7.21
C LYS A 82 8.33 20.27 -6.79
N ILE A 83 8.72 20.84 -5.66
CA ILE A 83 8.26 22.15 -5.18
C ILE A 83 8.97 23.26 -5.97
#